data_AF-A0A2N8UC65-F1
#
_entry.id   AF-A0A2N8UC65-F1
#
_cell.length_a   1.000
_cell.length_b   1.000
_cell.length_c   1.000
_cell.angle_alpha   90.00
_cell.angle_beta   90.00
_cell.angle_gamma   90.00
#
_symmetry.space_group_name_H-M   'P 1'
#
loop_
_entity.id
_entity.type
_entity.pdbx_description
1 polymer ?
#
loop_
_entity_poly.entity_id
_entity_poly.type
_entity_poly.pdbx_seq_one_letter_code
_entity_poly.pdbx_strand_id
1 'polypeptide(L)'
;MKRTLAQQDGLAKAKRSKDESDDDDEPVLPVRAPVLKKASTSADKPTPELASIFQPRSTASTSTSTNGASSSKGLKWLDPIGPSKTCLHGVYGDPPPSSKVAFYDLDGTIVRPKNGKTFPSKTDEYDFEFLFSSPRSGTLSVIQRIREQHEQGFAVVIITNQKQTAYSAKSGLATWKKKMAHIAAAIDVPMRVLAALGDDEFRKPRLGMWQEFLKRNGGVEVDLQHSFFVGDAAGRKKYRDHQDTDLKWALNAGLPFFTPEEYFLAKPKEYEIPTRPWSPSSHGMANGTLKGLVAEPEDEMVTVELSALDTDDSVARTILGDASDPEIVLFVGPPASGKTFLYNRTFARASYVHVNQDTLRTRDKCLRVVSDTIAAHGSCVVDNTNRDAKTRALYIDLARTLGVRVRCIYFDVPKHVCVHNNHFRAHHGPVGDEARRGLLPYTAIEGWFKERSVPRKAEGFSADVVRVVWGWSGADEVRERWRMYYH
;
A
#
# COMPACT_ATOMS: atom_id res chain seq x y z
N MET A 1 -47.77 -35.81 9.34
CA MET A 1 -48.48 -37.01 8.83
C MET A 1 -47.91 -37.39 7.48
N LYS A 2 -47.35 -38.61 7.37
CA LYS A 2 -47.23 -39.50 6.18
C LYS A 2 -46.66 -38.87 4.88
N ARG A 3 -45.57 -39.32 4.27
CA ARG A 3 -45.02 -40.68 4.12
C ARG A 3 -43.54 -40.61 3.70
N THR A 4 -42.72 -41.38 4.41
CA THR A 4 -41.46 -41.97 3.95
C THR A 4 -41.77 -43.18 3.07
N LEU A 5 -40.94 -43.51 2.08
CA LEU A 5 -40.70 -44.88 1.60
C LEU A 5 -39.30 -44.97 0.98
N ALA A 6 -38.47 -45.81 1.60
CA ALA A 6 -37.25 -46.40 1.07
C ALA A 6 -37.59 -47.45 -0.01
N GLN A 7 -36.72 -47.75 -0.99
CA GLN A 7 -35.74 -48.87 -1.07
C GLN A 7 -35.56 -49.05 -2.61
N GLN A 8 -34.47 -49.51 -3.23
CA GLN A 8 -33.69 -50.73 -2.98
C GLN A 8 -32.51 -50.81 -3.97
N ASP A 9 -31.59 -51.71 -3.66
CA ASP A 9 -30.29 -52.03 -4.26
C ASP A 9 -30.26 -52.54 -5.72
N GLY A 10 -29.06 -52.50 -6.32
CA GLY A 10 -28.48 -53.72 -6.91
C GLY A 10 -27.98 -53.73 -8.36
N LEU A 11 -26.63 -53.71 -8.50
CA LEU A 11 -25.78 -54.54 -9.40
C LEU A 11 -25.80 -54.33 -10.93
N ALA A 12 -24.65 -53.92 -11.53
CA ALA A 12 -23.63 -54.84 -12.09
C ALA A 12 -22.56 -54.19 -13.03
N LYS A 13 -21.30 -54.55 -12.76
CA LYS A 13 -20.15 -54.86 -13.66
C LYS A 13 -19.40 -53.78 -14.50
N ALA A 14 -18.21 -53.44 -13.97
CA ALA A 14 -16.85 -53.72 -14.49
C ALA A 14 -16.34 -53.17 -15.85
N LYS A 15 -15.33 -52.30 -15.79
CA LYS A 15 -13.93 -52.44 -16.31
C LYS A 15 -13.34 -51.08 -16.76
N ARG A 16 -12.27 -50.61 -16.11
CA ARG A 16 -10.91 -50.42 -16.68
C ARG A 16 -10.05 -49.50 -15.80
N SER A 17 -8.85 -50.01 -15.54
CA SER A 17 -7.65 -49.31 -15.05
C SER A 17 -7.18 -48.21 -16.01
N LYS A 18 -6.74 -47.06 -15.47
CA LYS A 18 -5.45 -46.43 -15.88
C LYS A 18 -5.05 -45.31 -14.93
N ASP A 19 -3.73 -45.26 -14.72
CA ASP A 19 -2.96 -44.39 -13.86
C ASP A 19 -3.08 -42.89 -14.12
N GLU A 20 -2.69 -42.20 -13.05
CA GLU A 20 -2.37 -40.80 -12.81
C GLU A 20 -1.44 -40.16 -13.85
N SER A 21 -1.72 -38.90 -14.23
CA SER A 21 -0.77 -37.77 -14.29
C SER A 21 -1.49 -36.55 -14.90
N ASP A 22 -1.92 -35.64 -14.03
CA ASP A 22 -2.33 -34.28 -14.38
C ASP A 22 -1.07 -33.40 -14.45
N ASP A 23 -0.68 -33.00 -15.65
CA ASP A 23 0.25 -31.89 -15.90
C ASP A 23 -0.57 -30.70 -16.44
N ASP A 24 -1.03 -29.84 -15.53
CA ASP A 24 -1.47 -28.48 -15.87
C ASP A 24 -0.28 -27.52 -15.71
N ASP A 25 0.25 -27.08 -16.85
CA ASP A 25 1.26 -26.04 -17.00
C ASP A 25 0.72 -24.68 -16.50
N GLU A 26 1.08 -24.30 -15.27
CA GLU A 26 1.00 -22.91 -14.80
C GLU A 26 2.18 -22.07 -15.35
N PRO A 27 1.94 -20.81 -15.78
CA PRO A 27 2.98 -19.96 -16.36
C PRO A 27 3.97 -19.43 -15.31
N VAL A 28 5.24 -19.76 -15.55
CA VAL A 28 6.44 -19.33 -14.82
C VAL A 28 6.60 -17.79 -14.81
N LEU A 29 6.64 -17.20 -13.61
CA LEU A 29 7.04 -15.80 -13.36
C LEU A 29 8.58 -15.66 -13.40
N PRO A 30 9.15 -14.66 -14.11
CA PRO A 30 10.60 -14.47 -14.12
C PRO A 30 11.07 -13.69 -12.87
N VAL A 31 11.86 -14.38 -12.04
CA VAL A 31 12.69 -13.79 -10.98
C VAL A 31 14.15 -13.84 -11.43
N ARG A 32 14.81 -12.68 -11.60
CA ARG A 32 16.28 -12.57 -11.41
C ARG A 32 16.73 -11.11 -11.22
N ALA A 33 17.35 -10.88 -10.07
CA ALA A 33 18.13 -9.69 -9.74
C ALA A 33 19.51 -9.72 -10.45
N PRO A 34 20.15 -8.55 -10.69
CA PRO A 34 21.43 -8.47 -11.39
C PRO A 34 22.62 -8.85 -10.50
N VAL A 35 23.55 -9.59 -11.10
CA VAL A 35 24.81 -10.06 -10.50
C VAL A 35 25.90 -9.00 -10.67
N LEU A 36 26.60 -8.72 -9.57
CA LEU A 36 27.84 -7.93 -9.46
C LEU A 36 28.96 -8.52 -10.33
N LYS A 37 29.63 -7.70 -11.15
CA LYS A 37 30.95 -8.00 -11.72
C LYS A 37 32.01 -7.12 -11.05
N LYS A 38 33.05 -7.78 -10.52
CA LYS A 38 34.28 -7.18 -10.00
C LYS A 38 35.15 -6.64 -11.13
N ALA A 39 35.88 -5.58 -10.83
CA ALA A 39 36.91 -4.95 -11.64
C ALA A 39 38.22 -5.76 -11.64
N SER A 40 38.98 -5.66 -12.74
CA SER A 40 40.44 -5.76 -12.73
C SER A 40 41.04 -4.88 -13.83
N THR A 41 42.08 -4.16 -13.42
CA THR A 41 42.82 -3.08 -14.05
C THR A 41 43.92 -3.55 -15.01
N SER A 42 44.19 -2.78 -16.07
CA SER A 42 45.56 -2.40 -16.46
C SER A 42 45.54 -1.16 -17.36
N ALA A 43 46.49 -0.27 -17.12
CA ALA A 43 46.69 1.02 -17.79
C ALA A 43 47.87 0.93 -18.77
N ASP A 44 47.84 1.68 -19.88
CA ASP A 44 48.87 2.68 -20.20
C ASP A 44 48.50 3.60 -21.39
N LYS A 45 49.10 4.81 -21.37
CA LYS A 45 48.88 6.08 -22.11
C LYS A 45 49.63 6.18 -23.49
N PRO A 46 49.74 7.34 -24.21
CA PRO A 46 48.73 8.29 -24.74
C PRO A 46 49.01 8.85 -26.19
N THR A 47 48.07 9.69 -26.70
CA THR A 47 48.15 10.78 -27.76
C THR A 47 48.28 10.43 -29.26
N PRO A 48 47.91 11.34 -30.22
CA PRO A 48 47.30 12.68 -30.13
C PRO A 48 46.03 12.93 -30.99
N GLU A 49 45.42 14.10 -30.75
CA GLU A 49 44.35 14.79 -31.47
C GLU A 49 44.63 15.06 -32.96
N LEU A 50 43.56 15.11 -33.77
CA LEU A 50 43.48 15.91 -34.98
C LEU A 50 42.16 16.69 -35.01
N ALA A 51 42.26 18.02 -34.84
CA ALA A 51 41.23 18.98 -35.19
C ALA A 51 41.37 19.36 -36.67
N SER A 52 40.25 19.61 -37.36
CA SER A 52 40.23 20.33 -38.63
C SER A 52 38.90 21.09 -38.71
N ILE A 53 38.91 22.40 -38.44
CA ILE A 53 39.06 23.49 -39.43
C ILE A 53 37.86 23.51 -40.37
N PHE A 54 36.81 24.25 -40.00
CA PHE A 54 36.08 25.16 -40.90
C PHE A 54 35.09 25.99 -40.07
N GLN A 55 35.49 27.21 -39.74
CA GLN A 55 34.59 28.36 -39.64
C GLN A 55 35.12 29.43 -40.59
N PRO A 56 34.21 30.23 -41.19
CA PRO A 56 34.42 31.66 -41.15
C PRO A 56 33.23 32.44 -40.56
N ARG A 57 33.60 33.62 -40.09
CA ARG A 57 32.91 34.59 -39.23
C ARG A 57 31.76 35.38 -39.88
N SER A 58 30.79 35.70 -39.01
CA SER A 58 30.03 36.95 -38.80
C SER A 58 29.61 37.88 -39.96
N THR A 59 28.31 38.20 -39.99
CA THR A 59 27.79 39.57 -40.18
C THR A 59 26.53 39.79 -39.33
N ALA A 60 26.37 41.01 -38.83
CA ALA A 60 25.31 41.45 -37.92
C ALA A 60 24.15 42.15 -38.67
N SER A 61 23.03 42.31 -37.95
CA SER A 61 21.79 43.07 -38.25
C SER A 61 20.90 42.46 -39.36
N THR A 62 19.61 42.20 -39.15
CA THR A 62 18.56 43.20 -38.91
C THR A 62 17.29 42.52 -38.39
N SER A 63 16.51 43.28 -37.62
CA SER A 63 15.18 42.99 -37.08
C SER A 63 14.19 42.36 -38.06
N THR A 64 13.56 41.25 -37.66
CA THR A 64 12.21 40.90 -38.11
C THR A 64 11.45 40.19 -37.00
N SER A 65 10.34 40.78 -36.61
CA SER A 65 9.26 40.20 -35.82
C SER A 65 8.90 38.79 -36.32
N THR A 66 9.00 37.79 -35.45
CA THR A 66 8.47 36.46 -35.71
C THR A 66 7.37 36.14 -34.70
N ASN A 67 6.15 36.35 -35.22
CA ASN A 67 4.91 35.66 -34.92
C ASN A 67 5.02 34.50 -33.92
N GLY A 68 4.18 34.57 -32.89
CA GLY A 68 3.93 33.49 -31.96
C GLY A 68 3.72 32.17 -32.69
N ALA A 69 4.71 31.29 -32.53
CA ALA A 69 4.56 29.90 -32.91
C ALA A 69 3.51 29.29 -31.98
N SER A 70 2.27 29.22 -32.46
CA SER A 70 1.23 28.39 -31.88
C SER A 70 1.71 26.94 -31.92
N SER A 71 2.43 26.53 -30.87
CA SER A 71 2.76 25.13 -30.63
C SER A 71 1.44 24.36 -30.61
N SER A 72 1.32 23.29 -31.39
CA SER A 72 0.11 22.48 -31.43
C SER A 72 -0.32 22.09 -30.00
N LYS A 73 -1.52 22.52 -29.59
CA LYS A 73 -2.12 22.27 -28.26
C LYS A 73 -2.58 20.81 -28.14
N GLY A 74 -1.64 19.87 -28.20
CA GLY A 74 -1.88 18.45 -27.95
C GLY A 74 -1.48 18.07 -26.52
N LEU A 75 -2.17 17.08 -25.93
CA LEU A 75 -1.74 16.45 -24.68
C LEU A 75 -0.46 15.64 -24.97
N LYS A 76 0.66 16.05 -24.39
CA LYS A 76 1.96 15.39 -24.51
C LYS A 76 2.19 14.47 -23.31
N TRP A 77 2.50 13.21 -23.58
CA TRP A 77 2.90 12.27 -22.52
C TRP A 77 4.41 12.32 -22.35
N LEU A 78 4.87 12.60 -21.12
CA LEU A 78 6.27 12.50 -20.74
C LEU A 78 6.62 11.07 -20.33
N ASP A 79 7.90 10.84 -20.03
CA ASP A 79 8.36 9.56 -19.51
C ASP A 79 7.61 9.19 -18.22
N PRO A 80 7.10 7.95 -18.11
CA PRO A 80 6.46 7.48 -16.89
C PRO A 80 7.43 7.55 -15.69
N ILE A 81 6.88 7.90 -14.55
CA ILE A 81 7.60 8.18 -13.32
C ILE A 81 7.72 6.92 -12.44
N GLY A 82 8.79 6.87 -11.67
CA GLY A 82 9.09 5.81 -10.71
C GLY A 82 9.89 4.66 -11.32
N PRO A 83 10.54 3.83 -10.49
CA PRO A 83 11.39 2.73 -10.95
C PRO A 83 10.61 1.69 -11.78
N SER A 84 9.34 1.48 -11.44
CA SER A 84 8.44 0.56 -12.15
C SER A 84 7.65 1.22 -13.28
N LYS A 85 7.88 2.51 -13.57
CA LYS A 85 7.19 3.27 -14.62
C LYS A 85 5.66 3.24 -14.50
N THR A 86 5.16 3.22 -13.27
CA THR A 86 3.76 3.02 -12.91
C THR A 86 2.97 4.32 -12.74
N CYS A 87 3.60 5.49 -12.84
CA CYS A 87 2.89 6.77 -12.84
C CYS A 87 3.03 7.46 -14.20
N LEU A 88 1.95 7.59 -14.96
CA LEU A 88 1.96 8.38 -16.19
C LEU A 88 1.98 9.87 -15.86
N HIS A 89 2.62 10.64 -16.73
CA HIS A 89 2.62 12.10 -16.65
C HIS A 89 2.27 12.70 -18.03
N GLY A 90 1.10 13.32 -18.11
CA GLY A 90 0.63 14.08 -19.26
C GLY A 90 0.70 15.59 -19.01
N VAL A 91 0.96 16.37 -20.06
CA VAL A 91 0.98 17.83 -20.04
C VAL A 91 0.21 18.35 -21.25
N TYR A 92 -0.81 19.17 -21.01
CA TYR A 92 -1.55 19.87 -22.05
C TYR A 92 -1.22 21.37 -21.95
N GLY A 93 -0.88 22.00 -23.07
CA GLY A 93 -0.37 23.38 -23.08
C GLY A 93 0.96 23.50 -22.33
N ASP A 94 1.15 24.62 -21.63
CA ASP A 94 2.31 24.88 -20.76
C ASP A 94 1.83 25.27 -19.34
N PRO A 95 1.58 24.31 -18.44
CA PRO A 95 1.01 24.57 -17.13
C PRO A 95 2.02 25.30 -16.24
N PRO A 96 1.76 26.56 -15.86
CA PRO A 96 2.70 27.35 -15.08
C PRO A 96 2.76 26.84 -13.63
N PRO A 97 3.89 27.04 -12.93
CA PRO A 97 3.95 26.97 -11.48
C PRO A 97 2.87 27.86 -10.84
N SER A 98 2.20 27.38 -9.80
CA SER A 98 1.23 28.18 -9.05
C SER A 98 1.15 27.76 -7.59
N SER A 99 0.91 28.71 -6.70
CA SER A 99 0.58 28.44 -5.30
C SER A 99 -0.88 28.00 -5.12
N LYS A 100 -1.77 28.38 -6.05
CA LYS A 100 -3.18 27.95 -6.06
C LYS A 100 -3.35 26.80 -7.02
N VAL A 101 -3.77 25.65 -6.52
CA VAL A 101 -3.89 24.44 -7.33
C VAL A 101 -5.27 23.80 -7.16
N ALA A 102 -5.93 23.58 -8.29
CA ALA A 102 -7.19 22.89 -8.37
C ALA A 102 -6.92 21.46 -8.83
N PHE A 103 -6.95 20.53 -7.88
CA PHE A 103 -6.79 19.12 -8.17
C PHE A 103 -8.15 18.47 -8.43
N TYR A 104 -8.21 17.56 -9.40
CA TYR A 104 -9.43 16.83 -9.75
C TYR A 104 -9.13 15.34 -9.94
N ASP A 105 -10.01 14.47 -9.46
CA ASP A 105 -10.13 13.13 -10.04
C ASP A 105 -10.72 13.20 -11.47
N LEU A 106 -10.65 12.08 -12.20
CA LEU A 106 -11.14 11.96 -13.56
C LEU A 106 -12.51 11.28 -13.64
N ASP A 107 -12.57 9.98 -13.31
CA ASP A 107 -13.68 9.09 -13.63
C ASP A 107 -14.71 9.13 -12.49
N GLY A 108 -15.91 9.63 -12.75
CA GLY A 108 -16.91 9.92 -11.72
C GLY A 108 -16.85 11.38 -11.23
N THR A 109 -15.82 12.13 -11.61
CA THR A 109 -15.61 13.52 -11.20
C THR A 109 -15.72 14.52 -12.35
N ILE A 110 -14.84 14.42 -13.35
CA ILE A 110 -14.89 15.27 -14.56
C ILE A 110 -15.74 14.59 -15.63
N VAL A 111 -15.52 13.29 -15.84
CA VAL A 111 -16.19 12.50 -16.88
C VAL A 111 -16.76 11.21 -16.33
N ARG A 112 -17.73 10.64 -17.04
CA ARG A 112 -18.24 9.29 -16.82
C ARG A 112 -18.44 8.56 -18.15
N PRO A 113 -18.50 7.22 -18.18
CA PRO A 113 -18.84 6.47 -19.38
C PRO A 113 -20.22 6.87 -19.92
N LYS A 114 -20.41 6.79 -21.24
CA LYS A 114 -21.73 7.04 -21.85
C LYS A 114 -22.71 5.93 -21.48
N ASN A 115 -24.00 6.22 -21.67
CA ASN A 115 -25.10 5.26 -21.53
C ASN A 115 -25.19 4.60 -20.13
N GLY A 116 -24.73 5.29 -19.09
CA GLY A 116 -24.83 4.82 -17.70
C GLY A 116 -23.98 3.59 -17.36
N LYS A 117 -22.97 3.25 -18.19
CA LYS A 117 -22.06 2.14 -17.88
C LYS A 117 -21.18 2.48 -16.68
N THR A 118 -20.78 1.45 -15.93
CA THR A 118 -19.81 1.59 -14.82
C THR A 118 -18.37 1.76 -15.33
N PHE A 119 -18.02 1.15 -16.46
CA PHE A 119 -16.69 1.22 -17.05
C PHE A 119 -16.75 1.68 -18.50
N PRO A 120 -15.79 2.51 -18.96
CA PRO A 120 -15.72 2.93 -20.35
C PRO A 120 -15.27 1.78 -21.25
N SER A 121 -15.58 1.88 -22.54
CA SER A 121 -15.07 0.97 -23.57
C SER A 121 -13.54 0.92 -23.60
N LYS A 122 -13.00 -0.29 -23.82
CA LYS A 122 -11.55 -0.50 -24.00
C LYS A 122 -11.03 -0.03 -25.36
N THR A 123 -11.92 0.15 -26.34
CA THR A 123 -11.58 0.42 -27.73
C THR A 123 -12.15 1.72 -28.26
N ASP A 124 -13.18 2.28 -27.62
CA ASP A 124 -13.81 3.54 -28.02
C ASP A 124 -13.28 4.69 -27.15
N GLU A 125 -12.44 5.52 -27.76
CA GLU A 125 -11.86 6.71 -27.15
C GLU A 125 -12.88 7.84 -26.88
N TYR A 126 -14.11 7.73 -27.42
CA TYR A 126 -15.21 8.67 -27.22
C TYR A 126 -16.30 8.15 -26.27
N ASP A 127 -16.09 7.00 -25.60
CA ASP A 127 -16.99 6.48 -24.57
C ASP A 127 -16.81 7.24 -23.24
N PHE A 128 -17.07 8.55 -23.29
CA PHE A 128 -17.13 9.45 -22.15
C PHE A 128 -18.10 10.60 -22.41
N GLU A 129 -18.70 11.10 -21.34
CA GLU A 129 -19.42 12.37 -21.30
C GLU A 129 -18.99 13.17 -20.06
N PHE A 130 -19.02 14.49 -20.17
CA PHE A 130 -18.71 15.35 -19.02
C PHE A 130 -19.82 15.25 -17.99
N LEU A 131 -19.45 15.18 -16.71
CA LEU A 131 -20.45 15.29 -15.65
C LEU A 131 -21.18 16.63 -15.78
N PHE A 132 -22.48 16.62 -15.43
CA PHE A 132 -23.31 17.83 -15.38
C PHE A 132 -23.30 18.62 -16.71
N SER A 133 -23.26 17.92 -17.85
CA SER A 133 -23.22 18.52 -19.21
C SER A 133 -24.40 19.45 -19.52
N SER A 134 -25.53 19.26 -18.86
CA SER A 134 -26.70 20.14 -18.93
C SER A 134 -26.93 20.77 -17.56
N PRO A 135 -26.23 21.86 -17.23
CA PRO A 135 -26.41 22.53 -15.95
C PRO A 135 -27.84 23.04 -15.80
N ARG A 136 -28.34 23.07 -14.56
CA ARG A 136 -29.58 23.82 -14.26
C ARG A 136 -29.31 25.31 -14.45
N SER A 137 -30.34 26.08 -14.77
CA SER A 137 -30.24 27.55 -14.91
C SER A 137 -29.45 28.16 -13.74
N GLY A 138 -28.38 28.90 -14.05
CA GLY A 138 -27.49 29.51 -13.05
C GLY A 138 -26.30 28.68 -12.56
N THR A 139 -26.08 27.45 -13.05
CA THR A 139 -24.88 26.66 -12.74
C THR A 139 -23.93 26.54 -13.93
N LEU A 140 -22.61 26.53 -13.68
CA LEU A 140 -21.60 26.30 -14.72
C LEU A 140 -21.47 24.80 -15.02
N SER A 141 -21.29 24.45 -16.29
CA SER A 141 -20.83 23.09 -16.64
C SER A 141 -19.43 22.82 -16.06
N VAL A 142 -19.05 21.55 -15.95
CA VAL A 142 -17.69 21.15 -15.49
C VAL A 142 -16.59 21.86 -16.28
N ILE A 143 -16.72 21.92 -17.61
CA ILE A 143 -15.74 22.61 -18.48
C ILE A 143 -15.64 24.09 -18.12
N GLN A 144 -16.78 24.78 -18.02
CA GLN A 144 -16.81 26.21 -17.71
C GLN A 144 -16.25 26.49 -16.32
N ARG A 145 -16.57 25.66 -15.32
CA ARG A 145 -16.04 25.82 -13.97
C ARG A 145 -14.53 25.65 -13.93
N ILE A 146 -13.98 24.65 -14.61
CA ILE A 146 -12.52 24.43 -14.66
C ILE A 146 -11.81 25.61 -15.36
N ARG A 147 -12.40 26.15 -16.44
CA ARG A 147 -11.88 27.36 -17.11
C ARG A 147 -11.89 28.57 -16.20
N GLU A 148 -12.98 28.81 -15.49
CA GLU A 148 -13.10 29.90 -14.52
C GLU A 148 -12.02 29.79 -13.42
N GLN A 149 -11.76 28.59 -12.89
CA GLN A 149 -10.67 28.42 -11.91
C GLN A 149 -9.29 28.76 -12.49
N HIS A 150 -9.03 28.34 -13.73
CA HIS A 150 -7.79 28.69 -14.40
C HIS A 150 -7.65 30.21 -14.58
N GLU A 151 -8.73 30.91 -14.98
CA GLU A 151 -8.78 32.37 -15.08
C GLU A 151 -8.55 33.05 -13.72
N GLN A 152 -8.93 32.41 -12.61
CA GLN A 152 -8.67 32.86 -11.24
C GLN A 152 -7.23 32.54 -10.74
N GLY A 153 -6.37 32.01 -11.61
CA GLY A 153 -4.96 31.74 -11.32
C GLY A 153 -4.66 30.35 -10.76
N PHE A 154 -5.63 29.42 -10.80
CA PHE A 154 -5.39 28.05 -10.39
C PHE A 154 -4.61 27.28 -11.47
N ALA A 155 -3.56 26.57 -11.05
CA ALA A 155 -3.02 25.48 -11.84
C ALA A 155 -4.01 24.30 -11.80
N VAL A 156 -4.30 23.71 -12.96
CA VAL A 156 -5.22 22.57 -13.07
C VAL A 156 -4.43 21.26 -13.11
N VAL A 157 -4.75 20.35 -12.20
CA VAL A 157 -4.05 19.05 -12.08
C VAL A 157 -5.07 17.92 -11.96
N ILE A 158 -4.95 16.92 -12.82
CA ILE A 158 -5.74 15.69 -12.73
C ILE A 158 -4.92 14.62 -12.02
N ILE A 159 -5.48 14.02 -10.96
CA ILE A 159 -4.88 12.95 -10.16
C ILE A 159 -5.80 11.73 -10.21
N THR A 160 -5.41 10.66 -10.90
CA THR A 160 -6.33 9.54 -11.17
C THR A 160 -5.71 8.14 -10.96
N ASN A 161 -6.50 7.20 -10.44
CA ASN A 161 -6.11 5.80 -10.27
C ASN A 161 -6.54 4.98 -11.50
N GLN A 162 -5.59 4.44 -12.26
CA GLN A 162 -5.81 3.82 -13.58
C GLN A 162 -5.20 2.41 -13.70
N LYS A 163 -5.21 1.64 -12.60
CA LYS A 163 -4.63 0.28 -12.55
C LYS A 163 -5.17 -0.63 -13.65
N GLN A 164 -6.48 -0.60 -13.88
CA GLN A 164 -7.16 -1.46 -14.87
C GLN A 164 -6.67 -1.21 -16.29
N THR A 165 -6.30 0.03 -16.61
CA THR A 165 -5.83 0.46 -17.93
C THR A 165 -4.48 -0.18 -18.30
N ALA A 166 -3.65 -0.52 -17.30
CA ALA A 166 -2.38 -1.22 -17.52
C ALA A 166 -2.57 -2.71 -17.88
N TYR A 167 -3.63 -3.35 -17.38
CA TYR A 167 -3.90 -4.78 -17.59
C TYR A 167 -4.80 -5.07 -18.78
N SER A 168 -5.64 -4.11 -19.21
CA SER A 168 -6.24 -4.19 -20.53
C SER A 168 -5.10 -4.17 -21.56
N ALA A 169 -5.02 -5.17 -22.45
CA ALA A 169 -4.01 -5.34 -23.50
C ALA A 169 -3.54 -3.99 -24.09
N LYS A 170 -2.29 -3.87 -24.59
CA LYS A 170 -1.66 -2.61 -25.09
C LYS A 170 -2.60 -1.57 -25.74
N SER A 171 -3.66 -2.02 -26.43
CA SER A 171 -4.76 -1.18 -26.92
C SER A 171 -5.46 -0.32 -25.84
N GLY A 172 -5.82 -0.84 -24.67
CA GLY A 172 -6.58 -0.11 -23.65
C GLY A 172 -5.87 1.12 -23.09
N LEU A 173 -4.56 1.03 -22.84
CA LEU A 173 -3.74 2.18 -22.46
C LEU A 173 -3.66 3.22 -23.58
N ALA A 174 -3.51 2.79 -24.83
CA ALA A 174 -3.50 3.68 -25.97
C ALA A 174 -4.85 4.40 -26.14
N THR A 175 -5.97 3.66 -26.04
CA THR A 175 -7.33 4.21 -26.07
C THR A 175 -7.53 5.23 -24.96
N TRP A 176 -7.12 4.93 -23.73
CA TRP A 176 -7.24 5.84 -22.60
C TRP A 176 -6.42 7.13 -22.79
N LYS A 177 -5.19 7.01 -23.31
CA LYS A 177 -4.36 8.18 -23.64
C LYS A 177 -5.01 9.10 -24.67
N LYS A 178 -5.69 8.53 -25.69
CA LYS A 178 -6.46 9.29 -26.68
C LYS A 178 -7.72 9.91 -26.09
N LYS A 179 -8.49 9.16 -25.29
CA LYS A 179 -9.61 9.69 -24.50
C LYS A 179 -9.18 10.91 -23.68
N MET A 180 -8.05 10.82 -22.98
CA MET A 180 -7.51 11.95 -22.21
C MET A 180 -7.11 13.13 -23.08
N ALA A 181 -6.60 12.91 -24.29
CA ALA A 181 -6.32 14.00 -25.23
C ALA A 181 -7.60 14.73 -25.65
N HIS A 182 -8.69 13.99 -25.91
CA HIS A 182 -10.00 14.57 -26.24
C HIS A 182 -10.59 15.36 -25.07
N ILE A 183 -10.48 14.84 -23.84
CA ILE A 183 -10.93 15.53 -22.62
C ILE A 183 -10.14 16.83 -22.42
N ALA A 184 -8.81 16.78 -22.52
CA ALA A 184 -7.96 17.94 -22.36
C ALA A 184 -8.24 19.00 -23.42
N ALA A 185 -8.44 18.60 -24.68
CA ALA A 185 -8.80 19.50 -25.77
C ALA A 185 -10.19 20.14 -25.60
N ALA A 186 -11.17 19.41 -25.04
CA ALA A 186 -12.49 19.96 -24.76
C ALA A 186 -12.46 20.98 -23.60
N ILE A 187 -11.63 20.75 -22.57
CA ILE A 187 -11.45 21.71 -21.48
C ILE A 187 -10.61 22.92 -21.94
N ASP A 188 -9.56 22.70 -22.74
CA ASP A 188 -8.63 23.70 -23.29
C ASP A 188 -8.05 24.68 -22.24
N VAL A 189 -7.53 24.13 -21.15
CA VAL A 189 -6.71 24.88 -20.17
C VAL A 189 -5.38 24.16 -19.96
N PRO A 190 -4.27 24.90 -19.73
CA PRO A 190 -3.00 24.28 -19.35
C PRO A 190 -3.18 23.38 -18.12
N MET A 191 -2.89 22.09 -18.26
CA MET A 191 -3.06 21.13 -17.17
C MET A 191 -1.98 20.05 -17.13
N ARG A 192 -1.78 19.49 -15.93
CA ARG A 192 -0.98 18.27 -15.72
C ARG A 192 -1.90 17.10 -15.42
N VAL A 193 -1.59 15.94 -15.96
CA VAL A 193 -2.29 14.68 -15.69
C VAL A 193 -1.30 13.72 -15.06
N LEU A 194 -1.58 13.27 -13.84
CA LEU A 194 -0.83 12.21 -13.16
C LEU A 194 -1.77 11.01 -12.97
N ALA A 195 -1.35 9.84 -13.46
CA ALA A 195 -2.18 8.65 -13.41
C ALA A 195 -1.41 7.43 -12.90
N ALA A 196 -1.90 6.84 -11.81
CA ALA A 196 -1.30 5.66 -11.18
C ALA A 196 -1.79 4.36 -11.83
N LEU A 197 -0.90 3.65 -12.51
CA LEU A 197 -1.12 2.35 -13.15
C LEU A 197 -0.85 1.16 -12.20
N GLY A 198 -0.16 1.40 -11.09
CA GLY A 198 0.20 0.39 -10.10
C GLY A 198 -0.64 0.46 -8.83
N ASP A 199 -0.42 -0.52 -7.95
CA ASP A 199 -0.82 -0.46 -6.54
C ASP A 199 0.42 -0.20 -5.68
N ASP A 200 0.95 1.00 -5.81
CA ASP A 200 2.21 1.45 -5.22
C ASP A 200 2.05 2.86 -4.63
N GLU A 201 3.14 3.53 -4.32
CA GLU A 201 3.16 4.87 -3.72
C GLU A 201 2.38 5.93 -4.52
N PHE A 202 2.16 5.76 -5.82
CA PHE A 202 1.42 6.71 -6.65
C PHE A 202 -0.09 6.58 -6.52
N ARG A 203 -0.60 5.39 -6.14
CA ARG A 203 -2.03 5.14 -6.08
C ARG A 203 -2.68 5.83 -4.87
N LYS A 204 -3.71 6.66 -5.12
CA LYS A 204 -4.50 7.28 -4.05
C LYS A 204 -5.02 6.22 -3.07
N PRO A 205 -4.93 6.43 -1.75
CA PRO A 205 -4.73 7.72 -1.07
C PRO A 205 -3.27 8.12 -0.81
N ARG A 206 -2.29 7.38 -1.35
CA ARG A 206 -0.87 7.67 -1.18
C ARG A 206 -0.44 8.92 -1.95
N LEU A 207 0.57 9.61 -1.44
CA LEU A 207 1.00 10.93 -1.92
C LEU A 207 2.07 10.90 -3.02
N GLY A 208 2.37 9.75 -3.65
CA GLY A 208 3.38 9.69 -4.71
C GLY A 208 3.09 10.68 -5.84
N MET A 209 1.85 10.75 -6.34
CA MET A 209 1.48 11.73 -7.38
C MET A 209 1.57 13.18 -6.88
N TRP A 210 1.24 13.45 -5.62
CA TRP A 210 1.41 14.77 -5.00
C TRP A 210 2.89 15.20 -4.99
N GLN A 211 3.78 14.32 -4.55
CA GLN A 211 5.21 14.60 -4.53
C GLN A 211 5.79 14.86 -5.92
N GLU A 212 5.31 14.12 -6.93
CA GLU A 212 5.73 14.35 -8.32
C GLU A 212 5.20 15.66 -8.91
N PHE A 213 4.01 16.09 -8.50
CA PHE A 213 3.50 17.42 -8.81
C PHE A 213 4.37 18.52 -8.18
N LEU A 214 4.67 18.43 -6.87
CA LEU A 214 5.48 19.44 -6.18
C LEU A 214 6.85 19.65 -6.83
N LYS A 215 7.55 18.57 -7.21
CA LYS A 215 8.83 18.62 -7.94
C LYS A 215 8.75 19.40 -9.27
N ARG A 216 7.56 19.49 -9.86
CA ARG A 216 7.29 20.13 -11.15
C ARG A 216 6.59 21.47 -11.01
N ASN A 217 6.28 21.91 -9.79
CA ASN A 217 5.67 23.20 -9.52
C ASN A 217 6.70 24.34 -9.42
N GLY A 218 7.86 24.18 -10.07
CA GLY A 218 8.87 25.25 -10.19
C GLY A 218 9.41 25.81 -8.87
N GLY A 219 9.34 25.05 -7.77
CA GLY A 219 9.72 25.53 -6.43
C GLY A 219 8.68 26.44 -5.75
N VAL A 220 7.53 26.67 -6.38
CA VAL A 220 6.41 27.42 -5.78
C VAL A 220 5.70 26.50 -4.77
N GLU A 221 5.61 26.94 -3.53
CA GLU A 221 4.86 26.23 -2.49
C GLU A 221 3.36 26.32 -2.74
N VAL A 222 2.66 25.21 -2.50
CA VAL A 222 1.20 25.15 -2.64
C VAL A 222 0.57 25.74 -1.39
N ASP A 223 -0.30 26.74 -1.58
CA ASP A 223 -1.17 27.25 -0.54
C ASP A 223 -2.28 26.22 -0.29
N LEU A 224 -2.12 25.44 0.79
CA LEU A 224 -3.05 24.37 1.14
C LEU A 224 -4.45 24.89 1.52
N GLN A 225 -4.58 26.15 1.96
CA GLN A 225 -5.87 26.71 2.38
C GLN A 225 -6.71 27.16 1.19
N HIS A 226 -6.05 27.67 0.15
CA HIS A 226 -6.72 28.16 -1.06
C HIS A 226 -6.70 27.16 -2.22
N SER A 227 -5.93 26.08 -2.12
CA SER A 227 -5.99 24.94 -3.04
C SER A 227 -7.04 23.94 -2.60
N PHE A 228 -7.43 23.02 -3.48
CA PHE A 228 -8.45 22.01 -3.15
C PHE A 228 -8.35 20.76 -4.03
N PHE A 229 -9.00 19.68 -3.58
CA PHE A 229 -9.23 18.48 -4.38
C PHE A 229 -10.72 18.21 -4.56
N VAL A 230 -11.13 17.89 -5.80
CA VAL A 230 -12.48 17.42 -6.11
C VAL A 230 -12.42 15.96 -6.53
N GLY A 231 -13.23 15.10 -5.90
CA GLY A 231 -13.25 13.67 -6.22
C GLY A 231 -14.55 12.98 -5.77
N ASP A 232 -14.96 11.92 -6.45
CA ASP A 232 -16.19 11.19 -6.16
C ASP A 232 -16.00 10.08 -5.12
N ALA A 233 -14.78 9.54 -4.96
CA ALA A 233 -14.48 8.51 -3.99
C ALA A 233 -14.37 9.10 -2.56
N ALA A 234 -15.53 9.39 -1.96
CA ALA A 234 -15.67 10.08 -0.69
C ALA A 234 -16.30 9.22 0.43
N GLY A 235 -16.55 7.93 0.18
CA GLY A 235 -17.11 7.01 1.18
C GLY A 235 -18.59 7.26 1.53
N ARG A 236 -19.35 7.91 0.66
CA ARG A 236 -20.76 8.27 0.91
C ARG A 236 -21.67 7.03 0.88
N LYS A 237 -22.35 6.77 1.99
CA LYS A 237 -23.30 5.64 2.13
C LYS A 237 -24.45 5.71 1.12
N LYS A 238 -25.01 6.90 0.89
CA LYS A 238 -26.16 7.15 -0.01
C LYS A 238 -25.84 6.85 -1.47
N TYR A 239 -24.63 7.19 -1.91
CA TYR A 239 -24.16 6.98 -3.29
C TYR A 239 -23.50 5.61 -3.49
N ARG A 240 -23.33 4.85 -2.40
CA ARG A 240 -22.61 3.58 -2.38
C ARG A 240 -21.21 3.73 -2.98
N ASP A 241 -20.52 4.82 -2.63
CA ASP A 241 -19.13 5.03 -3.05
C ASP A 241 -18.34 3.78 -2.67
N HIS A 242 -17.72 3.15 -3.66
CA HIS A 242 -16.99 1.89 -3.44
C HIS A 242 -15.74 2.06 -2.57
N GLN A 243 -15.24 3.30 -2.48
CA GLN A 243 -14.01 3.69 -1.83
C GLN A 243 -14.11 5.16 -1.35
N ASP A 244 -13.22 5.54 -0.43
CA ASP A 244 -13.03 6.91 0.08
C ASP A 244 -11.61 7.44 -0.26
N THR A 245 -11.00 6.90 -1.32
CA THR A 245 -9.60 7.16 -1.67
C THR A 245 -9.32 8.61 -2.02
N ASP A 246 -10.29 9.34 -2.56
CA ASP A 246 -10.12 10.73 -2.94
C ASP A 246 -10.12 11.65 -1.73
N LEU A 247 -11.10 11.45 -0.85
CA LEU A 247 -11.17 12.13 0.44
C LEU A 247 -9.91 11.88 1.27
N LYS A 248 -9.50 10.61 1.38
CA LYS A 248 -8.27 10.22 2.11
C LYS A 248 -7.01 10.83 1.50
N TRP A 249 -6.94 10.93 0.16
CA TRP A 249 -5.80 11.58 -0.51
C TRP A 249 -5.73 13.07 -0.17
N ALA A 250 -6.85 13.78 -0.24
CA ALA A 250 -6.92 15.20 0.14
C ALA A 250 -6.54 15.42 1.61
N LEU A 251 -7.05 14.57 2.51
CA LEU A 251 -6.71 14.61 3.94
C LEU A 251 -5.23 14.35 4.21
N ASN A 252 -4.60 13.45 3.44
CA ASN A 252 -3.15 13.23 3.52
C ASN A 252 -2.36 14.44 3.00
N ALA A 253 -2.82 15.06 1.92
CA ALA A 253 -2.18 16.24 1.32
C ALA A 253 -2.44 17.53 2.12
N GLY A 254 -3.37 17.51 3.08
CA GLY A 254 -3.77 18.69 3.85
C GLY A 254 -4.67 19.65 3.07
N LEU A 255 -5.39 19.16 2.06
CA LEU A 255 -6.22 19.97 1.17
C LEU A 255 -7.70 19.95 1.60
N PRO A 256 -8.42 21.09 1.46
CA PRO A 256 -9.88 21.11 1.34
C PRO A 256 -10.36 20.11 0.27
N PHE A 257 -11.42 19.37 0.61
CA PHE A 257 -12.00 18.35 -0.27
C PHE A 257 -13.47 18.66 -0.57
N PHE A 258 -13.85 18.47 -1.83
CA PHE A 258 -15.23 18.58 -2.28
C PHE A 258 -15.61 17.36 -3.12
N THR A 259 -16.87 16.94 -3.00
CA THR A 259 -17.43 16.00 -3.99
C THR A 259 -17.81 16.73 -5.28
N PRO A 260 -18.00 16.04 -6.42
CA PRO A 260 -18.41 16.68 -7.67
C PRO A 260 -19.74 17.42 -7.51
N GLU A 261 -20.67 16.86 -6.75
CA GLU A 261 -21.96 17.51 -6.47
C GLU A 261 -21.83 18.76 -5.60
N GLU A 262 -20.99 18.73 -4.56
CA GLU A 262 -20.71 19.91 -3.74
C GLU A 262 -20.09 21.01 -4.59
N TYR A 263 -19.07 20.66 -5.37
CA TYR A 263 -18.26 21.63 -6.10
C TYR A 263 -18.96 22.20 -7.33
N PHE A 264 -19.50 21.34 -8.20
CA PHE A 264 -20.08 21.78 -9.48
C PHE A 264 -21.55 22.19 -9.36
N LEU A 265 -22.30 21.60 -8.42
CA LEU A 265 -23.74 21.84 -8.26
C LEU A 265 -24.11 22.60 -6.99
N ALA A 266 -23.13 23.01 -6.17
CA ALA A 266 -23.35 23.69 -4.89
C ALA A 266 -24.30 22.91 -3.96
N LYS A 267 -24.24 21.57 -3.98
CA LYS A 267 -25.00 20.74 -3.04
C LYS A 267 -24.35 20.77 -1.65
N PRO A 268 -25.13 20.49 -0.58
CA PRO A 268 -24.57 20.32 0.76
C PRO A 268 -23.56 19.16 0.81
N LYS A 269 -22.64 19.23 1.77
CA LYS A 269 -21.71 18.15 2.07
C LYS A 269 -22.43 16.90 2.55
N GLU A 270 -22.11 15.74 1.96
CA GLU A 270 -22.77 14.45 2.28
C GLU A 270 -21.78 13.33 2.70
N TYR A 271 -20.52 13.66 2.98
CA TYR A 271 -19.51 12.70 3.48
C TYR A 271 -19.03 13.01 4.90
N GLU A 272 -18.58 11.97 5.60
CA GLU A 272 -17.97 12.06 6.94
C GLU A 272 -16.45 11.91 6.81
N ILE A 273 -15.70 12.49 7.75
CA ILE A 273 -14.26 12.28 7.80
C ILE A 273 -14.01 10.85 8.27
N PRO A 274 -13.30 9.99 7.50
CA PRO A 274 -13.06 8.62 7.91
C PRO A 274 -12.26 8.60 9.21
N THR A 275 -12.61 7.69 10.12
CA THR A 275 -11.81 7.45 11.31
C THR A 275 -10.46 6.83 10.92
N ARG A 276 -9.41 7.10 11.69
CA ARG A 276 -8.11 6.40 11.59
C ARG A 276 -8.05 5.34 12.69
N PRO A 277 -8.67 4.16 12.53
CA PRO A 277 -8.80 3.21 13.64
C PRO A 277 -7.45 2.73 14.16
N TRP A 278 -6.38 2.80 13.36
CA TRP A 278 -5.02 2.50 13.79
C TRP A 278 -4.41 3.58 14.70
N SER A 279 -4.89 4.82 14.68
CA SER A 279 -4.28 5.91 15.44
C SER A 279 -4.57 5.75 16.94
N PRO A 280 -3.59 5.96 17.84
CA PRO A 280 -3.85 5.97 19.29
C PRO A 280 -4.99 6.93 19.71
N SER A 281 -5.17 8.05 19.00
CA SER A 281 -6.23 9.01 19.26
C SER A 281 -7.65 8.50 19.00
N SER A 282 -7.84 7.45 18.18
CA SER A 282 -9.15 6.79 18.01
C SER A 282 -9.45 5.76 19.10
N HIS A 283 -8.45 5.37 19.89
CA HIS A 283 -8.64 4.43 21.01
C HIS A 283 -9.28 5.13 22.23
N GLY A 284 -9.33 6.48 22.24
CA GLY A 284 -9.96 7.29 23.29
C GLY A 284 -11.49 7.40 23.23
N MET A 285 -12.15 6.75 22.27
CA MET A 285 -13.62 6.71 22.14
C MET A 285 -14.16 5.28 22.15
N ALA A 286 -13.49 4.39 22.89
CA ALA A 286 -14.06 3.12 23.32
C ALA A 286 -14.24 3.15 24.84
N ASN A 287 -15.14 4.01 25.34
CA ASN A 287 -15.84 3.79 26.61
C ASN A 287 -16.85 2.64 26.47
N GLY A 288 -16.35 1.53 25.96
CA GLY A 288 -17.02 0.27 25.76
C GLY A 288 -15.94 -0.78 25.89
N THR A 289 -15.32 -0.86 27.06
CA THR A 289 -14.61 -2.06 27.44
C THR A 289 -15.56 -3.22 27.16
N LEU A 290 -15.23 -4.05 26.19
CA LEU A 290 -15.72 -5.43 26.08
C LEU A 290 -15.25 -6.28 27.28
N LYS A 291 -15.01 -5.67 28.44
CA LYS A 291 -14.84 -6.36 29.73
C LYS A 291 -16.18 -7.03 30.01
N GLY A 292 -16.27 -8.33 29.72
CA GLY A 292 -17.39 -9.17 30.15
C GLY A 292 -18.24 -9.83 29.06
N LEU A 293 -17.91 -9.72 27.77
CA LEU A 293 -18.64 -10.48 26.72
C LEU A 293 -17.86 -11.70 26.19
N VAL A 294 -16.54 -11.73 26.36
CA VAL A 294 -15.72 -12.92 26.24
C VAL A 294 -14.75 -12.87 27.41
N ALA A 295 -14.69 -13.92 28.23
CA ALA A 295 -13.61 -14.10 29.18
C ALA A 295 -12.33 -14.41 28.39
N GLU A 296 -11.71 -13.37 27.84
CA GLU A 296 -10.32 -13.47 27.41
C GLU A 296 -9.49 -13.77 28.68
N PRO A 297 -8.53 -14.71 28.65
CA PRO A 297 -7.75 -15.11 29.81
C PRO A 297 -6.70 -14.05 30.18
N GLU A 298 -7.10 -12.78 30.22
CA GLU A 298 -6.23 -11.63 30.53
C GLU A 298 -5.62 -11.78 31.94
N ASP A 299 -6.34 -12.43 32.85
CA ASP A 299 -5.89 -12.71 34.22
C ASP A 299 -4.73 -13.74 34.29
N GLU A 300 -4.43 -14.44 33.18
CA GLU A 300 -3.34 -15.43 33.08
C GLU A 300 -2.14 -14.91 32.26
N MET A 301 -2.14 -13.64 31.84
CA MET A 301 -1.09 -13.06 31.00
C MET A 301 -0.39 -11.88 31.67
N VAL A 302 0.91 -11.75 31.38
CA VAL A 302 1.65 -10.53 31.70
C VAL A 302 1.58 -9.58 30.51
N THR A 303 0.88 -8.45 30.66
CA THR A 303 0.68 -7.49 29.58
C THR A 303 1.77 -6.42 29.57
N VAL A 304 2.33 -6.14 28.40
CA VAL A 304 3.35 -5.10 28.18
C VAL A 304 3.03 -4.26 26.94
N GLU A 305 3.29 -2.96 27.05
CA GLU A 305 3.13 -1.99 25.97
C GLU A 305 4.40 -1.92 25.11
N LEU A 306 4.29 -2.21 23.81
CA LEU A 306 5.46 -2.22 22.92
C LEU A 306 6.16 -0.85 22.83
N SER A 307 5.41 0.25 22.97
CA SER A 307 5.98 1.61 22.98
C SER A 307 6.86 1.89 24.20
N ALA A 308 6.68 1.16 25.29
CA ALA A 308 7.47 1.33 26.51
C ALA A 308 8.82 0.60 26.45
N LEU A 309 9.08 -0.22 25.43
CA LEU A 309 10.27 -1.07 25.31
C LEU A 309 11.60 -0.31 25.49
N ASP A 310 11.68 0.93 25.01
CA ASP A 310 12.89 1.75 25.09
C ASP A 310 12.92 2.71 26.30
N THR A 311 11.82 2.82 27.04
CA THR A 311 11.66 3.81 28.13
C THR A 311 11.46 3.16 29.51
N ASP A 312 11.13 1.87 29.54
CA ASP A 312 10.91 1.10 30.76
C ASP A 312 11.69 -0.22 30.70
N ASP A 313 12.81 -0.27 31.44
CA ASP A 313 13.65 -1.46 31.54
C ASP A 313 12.91 -2.69 32.10
N SER A 314 11.79 -2.51 32.82
CA SER A 314 10.97 -3.62 33.30
C SER A 314 10.23 -4.33 32.16
N VAL A 315 9.84 -3.58 31.11
CA VAL A 315 9.20 -4.12 29.91
C VAL A 315 10.20 -4.97 29.12
N ALA A 316 11.40 -4.44 28.88
CA ALA A 316 12.46 -5.17 28.20
C ALA A 316 12.84 -6.46 28.94
N ARG A 317 12.95 -6.40 30.29
CA ARG A 317 13.22 -7.57 31.14
C ARG A 317 12.09 -8.59 31.10
N THR A 318 10.83 -8.17 31.14
CA THR A 318 9.67 -9.06 31.03
C THR A 318 9.64 -9.80 29.69
N ILE A 319 9.92 -9.09 28.59
CA ILE A 319 9.97 -9.68 27.24
C ILE A 319 11.15 -10.65 27.13
N LEU A 320 12.36 -10.19 27.47
CA LEU A 320 13.57 -10.99 27.32
C LEU A 320 13.59 -12.20 28.26
N GLY A 321 13.01 -12.09 29.45
CA GLY A 321 13.02 -13.14 30.47
C GLY A 321 14.41 -13.38 31.06
N ASP A 322 14.54 -14.46 31.83
CA ASP A 322 15.82 -14.92 32.37
C ASP A 322 16.61 -15.70 31.30
N ALA A 323 17.76 -15.17 30.93
CA ALA A 323 18.62 -15.66 29.84
C ALA A 323 19.70 -16.64 30.32
N SER A 324 19.59 -17.20 31.53
CA SER A 324 20.61 -18.09 32.12
C SER A 324 20.77 -19.42 31.38
N ASP A 325 19.67 -20.00 30.88
CA ASP A 325 19.63 -21.33 30.26
C ASP A 325 19.02 -21.29 28.86
N PRO A 326 19.46 -22.18 27.93
CA PRO A 326 18.90 -22.31 26.60
C PRO A 326 17.37 -22.45 26.62
N GLU A 327 16.70 -21.66 25.78
CA GLU A 327 15.25 -21.67 25.68
C GLU A 327 14.72 -21.45 24.27
N ILE A 328 13.44 -21.80 24.10
CA ILE A 328 12.66 -21.53 22.89
C ILE A 328 11.64 -20.44 23.20
N VAL A 329 11.73 -19.31 22.52
CA VAL A 329 10.70 -18.25 22.60
C VAL A 329 9.80 -18.33 21.37
N LEU A 330 8.52 -18.57 21.58
CA LEU A 330 7.52 -18.68 20.51
C LEU A 330 6.76 -17.37 20.36
N PHE A 331 6.94 -16.68 19.22
CA PHE A 331 6.11 -15.54 18.89
C PHE A 331 4.77 -16.00 18.32
N VAL A 332 3.66 -15.44 18.81
CA VAL A 332 2.31 -15.73 18.33
C VAL A 332 1.67 -14.44 17.91
N GLY A 333 1.28 -14.29 16.64
CA GLY A 333 0.69 -13.04 16.18
C GLY A 333 0.49 -12.93 14.68
N PRO A 334 -0.39 -12.02 14.24
CA PRO A 334 -0.70 -11.86 12.82
C PRO A 334 0.50 -11.35 12.03
N PRO A 335 0.54 -11.57 10.70
CA PRO A 335 1.48 -10.84 9.85
C PRO A 335 1.36 -9.33 10.05
N ALA A 336 2.47 -8.60 9.91
CA ALA A 336 2.55 -7.15 10.12
C ALA A 336 2.20 -6.62 11.53
N SER A 337 2.25 -7.48 12.56
CA SER A 337 2.07 -7.07 13.97
C SER A 337 3.33 -6.51 14.67
N GLY A 338 4.49 -6.51 14.01
CA GLY A 338 5.75 -6.03 14.62
C GLY A 338 6.64 -7.11 15.23
N LYS A 339 6.36 -8.40 15.01
CA LYS A 339 7.18 -9.52 15.52
C LYS A 339 8.67 -9.40 15.21
N THR A 340 9.02 -9.35 13.93
CA THR A 340 10.41 -9.22 13.49
C THR A 340 11.08 -7.93 14.01
N PHE A 341 10.31 -6.86 14.21
CA PHE A 341 10.81 -5.64 14.84
C PHE A 341 11.23 -5.91 16.29
N LEU A 342 10.36 -6.56 17.09
CA LEU A 342 10.69 -6.93 18.46
C LEU A 342 11.89 -7.87 18.54
N TYR A 343 11.97 -8.85 17.63
CA TYR A 343 13.12 -9.74 17.52
C TYR A 343 14.43 -8.96 17.34
N ASN A 344 14.50 -8.10 16.32
CA ASN A 344 15.70 -7.32 16.03
C ASN A 344 16.08 -6.37 17.18
N ARG A 345 15.08 -5.78 17.85
CA ARG A 345 15.30 -4.79 18.91
C ARG A 345 15.78 -5.41 20.23
N THR A 346 15.30 -6.62 20.54
CA THR A 346 15.48 -7.24 21.87
C THR A 346 16.33 -8.52 21.78
N PHE A 347 15.86 -9.50 21.01
CA PHE A 347 16.41 -10.86 21.02
C PHE A 347 17.70 -11.00 20.21
N ALA A 348 17.81 -10.32 19.08
CA ALA A 348 19.04 -10.32 18.28
C ALA A 348 20.23 -9.74 19.06
N ARG A 349 19.99 -8.72 19.88
CA ARG A 349 21.01 -8.11 20.75
C ARG A 349 21.42 -9.00 21.92
N ALA A 350 20.53 -9.91 22.32
CA ALA A 350 20.79 -10.93 23.32
C ALA A 350 21.28 -12.26 22.71
N SER A 351 21.72 -12.25 21.45
CA SER A 351 22.29 -13.40 20.75
C SER A 351 21.36 -14.60 20.56
N TYR A 352 20.04 -14.39 20.57
CA TYR A 352 19.09 -15.44 20.19
C TYR A 352 19.18 -15.70 18.69
N VAL A 353 19.02 -16.96 18.28
CA VAL A 353 18.94 -17.34 16.86
C VAL A 353 17.55 -17.02 16.30
N HIS A 354 17.49 -16.37 15.13
CA HIS A 354 16.23 -16.11 14.43
C HIS A 354 15.77 -17.34 13.66
N VAL A 355 14.64 -17.92 14.07
CA VAL A 355 13.98 -19.00 13.32
C VAL A 355 12.75 -18.43 12.63
N ASN A 356 12.82 -18.27 11.31
CA ASN A 356 11.76 -17.66 10.52
C ASN A 356 11.45 -18.52 9.28
N GLN A 357 10.19 -18.94 9.15
CA GLN A 357 9.73 -19.79 8.06
C GLN A 357 9.70 -19.07 6.70
N ASP A 358 9.56 -17.74 6.65
CA ASP A 358 9.68 -16.99 5.39
C ASP A 358 11.06 -17.21 4.76
N THR A 359 12.11 -17.26 5.60
CA THR A 359 13.50 -17.50 5.18
C THR A 359 13.78 -19.00 4.98
N LEU A 360 13.35 -19.84 5.92
CA LEU A 360 13.61 -21.28 5.93
C LEU A 360 12.67 -22.09 5.02
N ARG A 361 11.61 -21.47 4.51
CA ARG A 361 10.55 -21.98 3.62
C ARG A 361 9.61 -23.01 4.25
N THR A 362 10.12 -23.99 5.00
CA THR A 362 9.31 -25.08 5.56
C THR A 362 9.36 -25.12 7.08
N ARG A 363 8.27 -25.59 7.68
CA ARG A 363 8.17 -25.77 9.14
C ARG A 363 9.18 -26.79 9.65
N ASP A 364 9.39 -27.88 8.93
CA ASP A 364 10.34 -28.93 9.34
C ASP A 364 11.78 -28.41 9.39
N LYS A 365 12.14 -27.49 8.49
CA LYS A 365 13.42 -26.78 8.57
C LYS A 365 13.49 -25.87 9.79
N CYS A 366 12.40 -25.20 10.15
CA CYS A 366 12.34 -24.41 11.38
C CYS A 366 12.56 -25.29 12.62
N LEU A 367 11.86 -26.43 12.71
CA LEU A 367 12.03 -27.38 13.81
C LEU A 367 13.46 -27.90 13.91
N ARG A 368 14.09 -28.21 12.77
CA ARG A 368 15.51 -28.63 12.73
C ARG A 368 16.44 -27.54 13.25
N VAL A 369 16.30 -26.30 12.79
CA VAL A 369 17.14 -25.18 13.27
C VAL A 369 16.95 -24.96 14.77
N VAL A 370 15.72 -25.10 15.28
CA VAL A 370 15.48 -25.06 16.74
C VAL A 370 16.27 -26.17 17.45
N SER A 371 16.15 -27.42 17.00
CA SER A 371 16.90 -28.55 17.59
C SER A 371 18.40 -28.33 17.57
N ASP A 372 18.96 -27.92 16.42
CA ASP A 372 20.39 -27.69 16.24
C ASP A 372 20.90 -26.55 17.14
N THR A 373 20.09 -25.49 17.29
CA THR A 373 20.43 -24.34 18.16
C THR A 373 20.47 -24.75 19.62
N ILE A 374 19.47 -25.50 20.08
CA ILE A 374 19.41 -25.97 21.47
C ILE A 374 20.54 -26.96 21.76
N ALA A 375 20.84 -27.87 20.83
CA ALA A 375 21.97 -28.80 20.96
C ALA A 375 23.33 -28.08 21.05
N ALA A 376 23.45 -26.90 20.43
CA ALA A 376 24.60 -26.02 20.55
C ALA A 376 24.57 -25.12 21.81
N HIS A 377 23.67 -25.38 22.76
CA HIS A 377 23.45 -24.58 23.97
C HIS A 377 23.10 -23.10 23.70
N GLY A 378 22.47 -22.80 22.56
CA GLY A 378 21.96 -21.47 22.24
C GLY A 378 20.46 -21.35 22.52
N SER A 379 19.96 -20.11 22.61
CA SER A 379 18.52 -19.82 22.65
C SER A 379 18.01 -19.36 21.28
N CYS A 380 16.73 -19.56 21.00
CA CYS A 380 16.14 -19.17 19.71
C CYS A 380 14.75 -18.55 19.85
N VAL A 381 14.41 -17.70 18.88
CA VAL A 381 13.06 -17.17 18.71
C VAL A 381 12.45 -17.71 17.43
N VAL A 382 11.29 -18.33 17.56
CA VAL A 382 10.48 -18.79 16.43
C VAL A 382 9.52 -17.67 16.02
N ASP A 383 9.95 -16.84 15.08
CA ASP A 383 9.22 -15.70 14.50
C ASP A 383 8.32 -16.15 13.33
N ASN A 384 7.39 -17.05 13.63
CA ASN A 384 6.31 -17.46 12.73
C ASN A 384 4.98 -16.86 13.21
N THR A 385 3.91 -17.09 12.47
CA THR A 385 2.58 -16.60 12.88
C THR A 385 1.95 -17.42 14.01
N ASN A 386 2.29 -18.71 14.10
CA ASN A 386 1.93 -19.65 15.18
C ASN A 386 0.45 -19.53 15.62
N ARG A 387 -0.43 -19.44 14.62
CA ARG A 387 -1.83 -18.99 14.75
C ARG A 387 -2.69 -19.83 15.70
N ASP A 388 -2.48 -21.14 15.73
CA ASP A 388 -3.36 -22.10 16.39
C ASP A 388 -2.60 -23.02 17.34
N ALA A 389 -3.32 -23.58 18.32
CA ALA A 389 -2.76 -24.49 19.33
C ALA A 389 -2.07 -25.70 18.70
N LYS A 390 -2.62 -26.23 17.59
CA LYS A 390 -2.02 -27.37 16.86
C LYS A 390 -0.63 -27.02 16.32
N THR A 391 -0.45 -25.81 15.79
CA THR A 391 0.85 -25.33 15.30
C THR A 391 1.82 -25.09 16.44
N ARG A 392 1.35 -24.52 17.55
CA ARG A 392 2.17 -24.25 18.75
C ARG A 392 2.64 -25.54 19.42
N ALA A 393 1.77 -26.55 19.49
CA ALA A 393 2.07 -27.86 20.08
C ALA A 393 3.34 -28.50 19.49
N LEU A 394 3.62 -28.31 18.20
CA LEU A 394 4.82 -28.85 17.56
C LEU A 394 6.13 -28.32 18.18
N TYR A 395 6.17 -27.05 18.56
CA TYR A 395 7.33 -26.46 19.21
C TYR A 395 7.36 -26.77 20.71
N ILE A 396 6.20 -26.88 21.35
CA ILE A 396 6.08 -27.25 22.77
C ILE A 396 6.53 -28.70 22.98
N ASP A 397 6.09 -29.62 22.12
CA ASP A 397 6.47 -31.04 22.16
C ASP A 397 7.96 -31.21 21.85
N LEU A 398 8.50 -30.39 20.94
CA LEU A 398 9.94 -30.35 20.68
C LEU A 398 10.72 -29.87 21.92
N ALA A 399 10.28 -28.79 22.56
CA ALA A 399 10.90 -28.28 23.79
C ALA A 399 10.91 -29.35 24.90
N ARG A 400 9.79 -30.06 25.07
CA ARG A 400 9.66 -31.18 26.02
C ARG A 400 10.65 -32.30 25.72
N THR A 401 10.81 -32.66 24.44
CA THR A 401 11.75 -33.70 23.99
C THR A 401 13.20 -33.30 24.24
N LEU A 402 13.52 -32.02 24.04
CA LEU A 402 14.86 -31.47 24.25
C LEU A 402 15.17 -31.12 25.72
N GLY A 403 14.17 -31.18 26.61
CA GLY A 403 14.33 -30.85 28.02
C GLY A 403 14.59 -29.37 28.30
N VAL A 404 14.11 -28.46 27.43
CA VAL A 404 14.32 -27.01 27.57
C VAL A 404 13.02 -26.25 27.81
N ARG A 405 13.14 -25.02 28.32
CA ARG A 405 11.99 -24.13 28.54
C ARG A 405 11.44 -23.62 27.20
N VAL A 406 10.13 -23.41 27.17
CA VAL A 406 9.42 -22.74 26.07
C VAL A 406 8.51 -21.63 26.60
N ARG A 407 8.74 -20.40 26.15
CA ARG A 407 7.90 -19.23 26.51
C ARG A 407 7.09 -18.75 25.32
N CYS A 408 6.01 -18.02 25.58
CA CYS A 408 5.16 -17.44 24.55
C CYS A 408 5.11 -15.92 24.66
N ILE A 409 5.31 -15.25 23.53
CA ILE A 409 5.06 -13.82 23.37
C ILE A 409 3.93 -13.63 22.37
N TYR A 410 2.78 -13.19 22.87
CA TYR A 410 1.56 -13.01 22.11
C TYR A 410 1.39 -11.55 21.68
N PHE A 411 1.42 -11.29 20.37
CA PHE A 411 1.20 -9.97 19.78
C PHE A 411 -0.29 -9.75 19.58
N ASP A 412 -0.92 -9.11 20.56
CA ASP A 412 -2.33 -8.75 20.50
C ASP A 412 -2.49 -7.40 19.81
N VAL A 413 -2.42 -7.45 18.48
CA VAL A 413 -2.51 -6.28 17.61
C VAL A 413 -3.80 -6.35 16.80
N PRO A 414 -4.66 -5.31 16.82
CA PRO A 414 -5.90 -5.32 16.07
C PRO A 414 -5.69 -5.50 14.56
N LYS A 415 -6.61 -6.21 13.89
CA LYS A 415 -6.54 -6.50 12.44
C LYS A 415 -6.33 -5.24 11.58
N HIS A 416 -7.03 -4.16 11.88
CA HIS A 416 -6.92 -2.92 11.13
C HIS A 416 -5.53 -2.26 11.29
N VAL A 417 -4.90 -2.38 12.47
CA VAL A 417 -3.50 -1.95 12.68
C VAL A 417 -2.55 -2.82 11.86
N CYS A 418 -2.75 -4.14 11.81
CA CYS A 418 -1.92 -5.03 10.98
C CYS A 418 -2.03 -4.74 9.49
N VAL A 419 -3.25 -4.54 8.98
CA VAL A 419 -3.48 -4.14 7.57
C VAL A 419 -2.81 -2.80 7.28
N HIS A 420 -2.97 -1.83 8.18
CA HIS A 420 -2.33 -0.53 8.06
C HIS A 420 -0.80 -0.62 8.05
N ASN A 421 -0.22 -1.34 9.01
CA ASN A 421 1.23 -1.57 9.08
C ASN A 421 1.76 -2.32 7.86
N ASN A 422 0.99 -3.24 7.28
CA ASN A 422 1.35 -3.95 6.06
C ASN A 422 1.48 -2.97 4.89
N HIS A 423 0.49 -2.09 4.69
CA HIS A 423 0.56 -1.06 3.66
C HIS A 423 1.68 -0.05 3.91
N PHE A 424 1.80 0.44 5.15
CA PHE A 424 2.85 1.39 5.51
C PHE A 424 4.24 0.80 5.23
N ARG A 425 4.50 -0.43 5.66
CA ARG A 425 5.80 -1.09 5.44
C ARG A 425 6.06 -1.41 3.97
N ALA A 426 5.04 -1.73 3.19
CA ALA A 426 5.21 -2.06 1.78
C ALA A 426 5.55 -0.83 0.91
N HIS A 427 5.02 0.33 1.27
CA HIS A 427 5.13 1.53 0.44
C HIS A 427 6.06 2.61 1.02
N HIS A 428 6.20 2.66 2.35
CA HIS A 428 6.90 3.73 3.07
C HIS A 428 7.86 3.23 4.14
N GLY A 429 7.98 1.91 4.29
CA GLY A 429 8.91 1.30 5.21
C GLY A 429 9.84 0.28 4.54
N PRO A 430 10.76 -0.28 5.32
CA PRO A 430 11.23 0.27 6.60
C PRO A 430 12.20 1.45 6.38
N VAL A 431 12.44 2.22 7.44
CA VAL A 431 13.47 3.28 7.46
C VAL A 431 14.75 2.64 8.01
N GLY A 432 15.89 2.81 7.31
CA GLY A 432 17.18 2.19 7.68
C GLY A 432 17.50 0.91 6.90
N ASP A 433 18.20 -0.04 7.54
CA ASP A 433 18.81 -1.23 6.90
C ASP A 433 17.87 -2.44 6.74
N GLU A 434 16.62 -2.34 7.18
CA GLU A 434 15.69 -3.47 7.06
C GLU A 434 15.26 -3.66 5.59
N ALA A 435 15.14 -4.91 5.15
CA ALA A 435 14.75 -5.20 3.78
C ALA A 435 13.32 -4.72 3.48
N ARG A 436 13.14 -4.07 2.32
CA ARG A 436 11.80 -3.72 1.82
C ARG A 436 10.97 -5.00 1.67
N ARG A 437 9.77 -4.99 2.25
CA ARG A 437 8.78 -6.07 2.08
C ARG A 437 7.76 -5.68 1.03
N GLY A 438 7.34 -6.65 0.22
CA GLY A 438 6.15 -6.50 -0.61
C GLY A 438 4.88 -6.45 0.24
N LEU A 439 3.79 -5.93 -0.34
CA LEU A 439 2.49 -5.93 0.30
C LEU A 439 2.00 -7.37 0.49
N LEU A 440 1.71 -7.76 1.73
CA LEU A 440 1.11 -9.07 1.98
C LEU A 440 -0.35 -9.09 1.51
N PRO A 441 -0.84 -10.21 0.94
CA PRO A 441 -2.24 -10.35 0.60
C PRO A 441 -3.13 -10.16 1.83
N TYR A 442 -4.22 -9.39 1.68
CA TYR A 442 -5.19 -9.18 2.75
C TYR A 442 -5.75 -10.51 3.29
N THR A 443 -5.92 -11.52 2.42
CA THR A 443 -6.37 -12.87 2.79
C THR A 443 -5.43 -13.57 3.77
N ALA A 444 -4.12 -13.30 3.73
CA ALA A 444 -3.17 -13.87 4.67
C ALA A 444 -3.35 -13.30 6.09
N ILE A 445 -3.59 -12.00 6.21
CA ILE A 445 -3.91 -11.36 7.49
C ILE A 445 -5.28 -11.82 7.97
N GLU A 446 -6.28 -11.81 7.09
CA GLU A 446 -7.64 -12.23 7.43
C GLU A 446 -7.72 -13.70 7.86
N GLY A 447 -7.05 -14.60 7.15
CA GLY A 447 -7.00 -16.03 7.49
C GLY A 447 -6.44 -16.25 8.89
N TRP A 448 -5.37 -15.52 9.26
CA TRP A 448 -4.83 -15.61 10.62
C TRP A 448 -5.86 -15.25 11.69
N PHE A 449 -6.62 -14.15 11.51
CA PHE A 449 -7.64 -13.75 12.49
C PHE A 449 -8.83 -14.72 12.54
N LYS A 450 -9.21 -15.34 11.42
CA LYS A 450 -10.28 -16.35 11.38
C LYS A 450 -9.90 -17.63 12.11
N GLU A 451 -8.63 -18.04 12.02
CA GLU A 451 -8.13 -19.33 12.53
C GLU A 451 -7.45 -19.20 13.91
N ARG A 452 -7.32 -17.99 14.46
CA ARG A 452 -6.53 -17.79 15.69
C ARG A 452 -7.16 -18.52 16.87
N SER A 453 -6.30 -19.12 17.68
CA SER A 453 -6.63 -19.45 19.08
C SER A 453 -5.67 -18.72 19.99
N VAL A 454 -6.22 -18.08 21.03
CA VAL A 454 -5.45 -17.31 22.02
C VAL A 454 -4.52 -18.27 22.78
N PRO A 455 -3.20 -17.99 22.84
CA PRO A 455 -2.26 -18.86 23.53
C PRO A 455 -2.53 -18.89 25.03
N ARG A 456 -2.43 -20.07 25.65
CA ARG A 456 -2.61 -20.24 27.11
C ARG A 456 -1.44 -20.98 27.72
N LYS A 457 -1.09 -20.65 28.97
CA LYS A 457 -0.05 -21.36 29.72
C LYS A 457 -0.29 -22.88 29.76
N ALA A 458 -1.57 -23.28 29.89
CA ALA A 458 -2.01 -24.67 29.90
C ALA A 458 -1.64 -25.48 28.65
N GLU A 459 -1.25 -24.84 27.54
CA GLU A 459 -0.71 -25.55 26.37
C GLU A 459 0.66 -26.20 26.63
N GLY A 460 1.34 -25.81 27.71
CA GLY A 460 2.64 -26.35 28.12
C GLY A 460 3.77 -25.31 28.10
N PHE A 461 3.46 -24.01 28.14
CA PHE A 461 4.48 -22.97 28.28
C PHE A 461 5.06 -22.95 29.70
N SER A 462 6.36 -22.70 29.80
CA SER A 462 7.11 -22.72 31.06
C SER A 462 6.84 -21.52 31.97
N ALA A 463 6.20 -20.47 31.44
CA ALA A 463 5.84 -19.25 32.15
C ALA A 463 4.49 -18.72 31.67
N ASP A 464 3.95 -17.72 32.37
CA ASP A 464 2.77 -16.98 31.91
C ASP A 464 3.04 -16.36 30.53
N VAL A 465 1.99 -16.29 29.72
CA VAL A 465 2.12 -15.73 28.37
C VAL A 465 2.36 -14.23 28.48
N VAL A 466 3.37 -13.72 27.77
CA VAL A 466 3.62 -12.27 27.68
C VAL A 466 2.76 -11.71 26.55
N ARG A 467 1.73 -10.95 26.89
CA ARG A 467 0.87 -10.23 25.92
C ARG A 467 1.51 -8.89 25.58
N VAL A 468 1.95 -8.76 24.34
CA VAL A 468 2.43 -7.50 23.77
C VAL A 468 1.26 -6.81 23.09
N VAL A 469 0.85 -5.68 23.65
CA VAL A 469 -0.12 -4.78 23.03
C VAL A 469 0.60 -3.75 22.16
N TRP A 470 -0.07 -3.33 21.09
CA TRP A 470 0.53 -2.48 20.08
C TRP A 470 0.75 -1.05 20.61
N GLY A 471 1.97 -0.54 20.42
CA GLY A 471 2.32 0.86 20.62
C GLY A 471 3.34 1.31 19.57
N TRP A 472 3.30 2.61 19.24
CA TRP A 472 4.28 3.18 18.30
C TRP A 472 5.67 3.23 18.95
N SER A 473 6.68 2.71 18.24
CA SER A 473 8.10 2.88 18.57
C SER A 473 8.85 3.26 17.29
N GLY A 474 9.54 4.40 17.31
CA GLY A 474 10.24 4.96 16.15
C GLY A 474 10.22 6.49 16.16
N ALA A 475 11.02 7.11 15.29
CA ALA A 475 11.12 8.57 15.18
C ALA A 475 9.79 9.24 14.80
N ASP A 476 9.55 10.44 15.33
CA ASP A 476 8.30 11.18 15.14
C ASP A 476 8.03 11.53 13.66
N GLU A 477 9.05 11.82 12.87
CA GLU A 477 8.89 12.05 11.42
C GLU A 477 8.32 10.82 10.69
N VAL A 478 8.68 9.62 11.14
CA VAL A 478 8.17 8.36 10.59
C VAL A 478 6.75 8.12 11.10
N ARG A 479 6.46 8.54 12.33
CA ARG A 479 5.12 8.48 12.94
C ARG A 479 4.12 9.32 12.17
N GLU A 480 4.49 10.52 11.75
CA GLU A 480 3.63 11.41 10.96
C GLU A 480 3.27 10.79 9.61
N ARG A 481 4.24 10.14 8.94
CA ARG A 481 3.93 9.35 7.74
C ARG A 481 3.01 8.20 8.07
N TRP A 482 3.33 7.40 9.09
CA TRP A 482 2.50 6.27 9.52
C TRP A 482 1.06 6.68 9.87
N ARG A 483 0.82 7.91 10.34
CA ARG A 483 -0.53 8.42 10.62
C ARG A 483 -1.38 8.63 9.37
N MET A 484 -0.80 8.73 8.17
CA MET A 484 -1.52 8.93 6.91
C MET A 484 -2.43 7.75 6.55
N TYR A 485 -3.39 7.98 5.66
CA TYR A 485 -4.20 6.92 5.05
C TYR A 485 -3.41 6.17 3.98
N TYR A 486 -3.46 4.84 4.00
CA TYR A 486 -2.80 4.00 2.99
C TYR A 486 -3.73 3.05 2.23
N HIS A 487 -4.94 2.84 2.74
CA HIS A 487 -5.96 1.95 2.21
C HIS A 487 -7.35 2.51 2.55
#